data_AF-A0A529L5C6-F1
#
_entry.id   AF-A0A529L5C6-F1
#
_cell.length_a   1.000
_cell.length_b   1.000
_cell.length_c   1.000
_cell.angle_alpha   90.00
_cell.angle_beta   90.00
_cell.angle_gamma   90.00
#
_symmetry.space_group_name_H-M   'P 1'
#
loop_
_entity.id
_entity.type
_entity.pdbx_description
1 polymer ?
#
loop_
_entity_poly.entity_id
_entity_poly.type
_entity_poly.pdbx_seq_one_letter_code
_entity_poly.pdbx_strand_id
1 'polypeptide(L)' 'RDTAWYSIIDKEWPALRKAYEAWLDPANFDGEGRQKRRLEDFRAEFGA' A
#
# COMPACT_ATOMS: atom_id res chain seq x y z
N ARG A 1 2.28 29.05 11.46
CA ARG A 1 1.21 28.02 11.44
C ARG A 1 1.74 26.97 10.48
N ASP A 2 1.97 25.76 10.99
CA ASP A 2 2.78 24.78 10.29
C ASP A 2 1.87 23.81 9.55
N THR A 3 2.06 23.69 8.24
CA THR A 3 1.32 22.78 7.38
C THR A 3 2.29 21.76 6.82
N ALA A 4 2.04 20.49 7.13
CA ALA A 4 2.75 19.39 6.49
C ALA A 4 2.10 19.08 5.14
N TRP A 5 2.93 18.99 4.10
CA TRP A 5 2.51 18.67 2.74
C TRP A 5 3.05 17.31 2.33
N TYR A 6 2.20 16.55 1.63
CA TYR A 6 2.53 15.23 1.09
C TYR A 6 2.02 15.15 -0.35
N SER A 7 2.69 14.36 -1.17
CA SER A 7 2.33 14.13 -2.57
C SER A 7 2.70 12.70 -2.96
N ILE A 8 2.05 12.21 -4.02
CA ILE A 8 2.49 11.05 -4.80
C ILE A 8 2.66 11.54 -6.22
N ILE A 9 3.81 11.28 -6.84
CA ILE A 9 4.07 11.66 -8.25
C ILE A 9 3.83 10.48 -9.20
N ASP A 10 3.72 10.80 -10.49
CA ASP A 10 3.53 9.85 -11.58
C ASP A 10 4.53 8.68 -11.59
N LYS A 11 5.80 8.93 -11.21
CA LYS A 11 6.85 7.91 -11.13
C LYS A 11 6.74 6.99 -9.92
N GLU A 12 6.12 7.44 -8.83
CA GLU A 12 5.91 6.66 -7.60
C GLU A 12 4.65 5.78 -7.72
N TRP A 13 3.66 6.24 -8.49
CA TRP A 13 2.36 5.60 -8.60
C TRP A 13 2.40 4.13 -9.06
N PRO A 14 3.21 3.70 -10.05
CA PRO A 14 3.22 2.31 -10.49
C PRO A 14 3.59 1.32 -9.38
N ALA A 15 4.52 1.68 -8.50
CA ALA A 15 4.94 0.84 -7.38
C ALA A 15 3.87 0.83 -6.27
N LEU A 16 3.35 2.01 -5.92
CA LEU A 16 2.26 2.14 -4.94
C LEU A 16 1.01 1.37 -5.38
N ARG A 17 0.63 1.47 -6.65
CA ARG A 17 -0.52 0.77 -7.23
C ARG A 17 -0.41 -0.74 -7.00
N LYS A 18 0.75 -1.35 -7.30
CA LYS A 18 0.98 -2.78 -7.06
C LYS A 18 0.85 -3.13 -5.58
N ALA A 19 1.36 -2.27 -4.70
CA ALA A 19 1.22 -2.46 -3.26
C ALA A 19 -0.24 -2.44 -2.80
N TYR A 20 -1.03 -1.49 -3.31
CA TYR A 20 -2.46 -1.42 -3.02
C TYR A 20 -3.22 -2.61 -3.60
N GLU A 21 -2.95 -3.01 -4.84
CA GLU A 21 -3.60 -4.17 -5.48
C GLU A 21 -3.33 -5.45 -4.68
N ALA A 22 -2.08 -5.71 -4.28
CA ALA A 22 -1.73 -6.89 -3.49
C ALA A 22 -2.31 -6.84 -2.05
N TRP A 23 -2.34 -5.65 -1.44
CA TRP A 23 -2.91 -5.50 -0.10
C TRP A 23 -4.43 -5.68 -0.08
N LEU A 24 -5.12 -5.22 -1.12
CA LEU A 24 -6.58 -5.34 -1.29
C LEU A 24 -7.03 -6.70 -1.83
N ASP A 25 -6.10 -7.55 -2.28
CA ASP A 25 -6.43 -8.89 -2.76
C ASP A 25 -7.16 -9.68 -1.64
N PRO A 26 -8.30 -10.32 -1.91
CA PRO A 26 -9.02 -11.13 -0.93
C PRO A 26 -8.14 -12.20 -0.24
N ALA A 27 -7.10 -12.69 -0.92
CA ALA A 27 -6.12 -13.61 -0.34
C ALA A 27 -5.34 -13.00 0.82
N ASN A 28 -5.20 -11.66 0.89
CA ASN A 28 -4.58 -10.96 2.00
C ASN A 28 -5.51 -10.83 3.22
N PHE A 29 -6.74 -11.31 3.19
CA PHE A 29 -7.66 -11.28 4.33
C PHE A 29 -7.97 -12.70 4.85
N ASP A 30 -8.09 -12.83 6.17
CA ASP A 30 -8.51 -14.08 6.81
C ASP A 30 -10.04 -14.21 6.87
N GLY A 31 -10.54 -15.31 7.46
CA GLY A 31 -11.97 -15.59 7.55
C GLY A 31 -12.75 -14.61 8.44
N GLU A 32 -12.06 -13.80 9.26
CA GLU A 32 -12.65 -12.74 10.08
C GLU A 32 -12.48 -11.36 9.43
N GLY A 33 -11.94 -11.30 8.20
CA GLY A 33 -11.71 -10.06 7.47
C GLY A 33 -10.49 -9.27 7.97
N ARG A 34 -9.59 -9.88 8.74
CA ARG A 34 -8.35 -9.22 9.17
C ARG A 34 -7.27 -9.39 8.11
N GLN A 35 -6.49 -8.34 7.89
CA GLN A 35 -5.34 -8.40 6.99
C GLN A 35 -4.28 -9.38 7.51
N LYS A 36 -3.70 -10.18 6.61
CA LYS A 36 -2.59 -11.11 6.88
C LYS A 36 -1.23 -10.41 6.80
N ARG A 37 -1.09 -9.45 5.88
CA ARG A 37 0.07 -8.55 5.73
C ARG A 37 -0.38 -7.10 5.67
N ARG A 38 0.45 -6.19 6.19
CA ARG A 38 0.16 -4.74 6.18
C ARG A 38 0.54 -4.14 4.83
N LEU A 39 -0.09 -3.02 4.47
CA LEU A 39 0.24 -2.28 3.25
C LEU A 39 1.72 -1.89 3.18
N GLU A 40 2.32 -1.49 4.31
CA GLU A 40 3.75 -1.16 4.39
C GLU A 40 4.66 -2.32 3.97
N ASP A 41 4.27 -3.56 4.27
CA ASP A 41 5.06 -4.74 3.90
C ASP A 41 5.05 -4.94 2.37
N PHE A 42 3.93 -4.64 1.70
CA PHE A 42 3.84 -4.66 0.24
C PHE A 42 4.53 -3.45 -0.41
N ARG A 43 4.47 -2.27 0.21
CA ARG A 43 5.19 -1.09 -0.28
C ARG A 43 6.69 -1.33 -0.27
N ALA A 44 7.24 -1.87 0.81
CA ALA A 44 8.64 -2.27 0.88
C ALA A 44 9.02 -3.31 -0.19
N GLU A 45 8.13 -4.28 -0.46
CA GLU A 45 8.34 -5.32 -1.48
C GLU A 45 8.35 -4.75 -2.91
N PHE A 46 7.48 -3.79 -3.22
CA PHE A 46 7.37 -3.20 -4.56
C PHE A 46 8.21 -1.93 -4.76
N GLY A 47 8.97 -1.50 -3.75
CA GLY A 47 9.81 -0.31 -3.81
C GLY A 47 9.01 1.00 -3.80
N ALA A 48 7.94 1.06 -3.01
CA ALA A 48 6.99 2.16 -2.88
C ALA A 48 7.00 2.82 -1.48
#